data_AF-A0A252AA56-F1
#
_entry.id   AF-A0A252AA56-F1
#
_cell.length_a   1.000
_cell.length_b   1.000
_cell.length_c   1.000
_cell.angle_alpha   90.00
_cell.angle_beta   90.00
_cell.angle_gamma   90.00
#
_symmetry.space_group_name_H-M   'P 1'
#
loop_
_entity.id
_entity.type
_entity.pdbx_description
1 polymer ?
#
loop_
_entity_poly.entity_id
_entity_poly.type
_entity_poly.pdbx_seq_one_letter_code
_entity_poly.pdbx_strand_id
1 'polypeptide(L)'
;MKIKASLTSMKRPNVILILLLGFAVPVSGRAQAEETHEFDEYSGVIGDLPVGMVLSISDGTITQGSHYYYRKYLKDIPLKGVAAGELHLTEPGGGTFILHYIDNKSTPVSADNSTGLMGTWANNGKTLPVKLTHDGAGNYAPGHRYADLTNEGDAHFEARIQGFYDGVLANKPDATSQSISFPLRVNTPDGHYMIIHNATELKQKWGLIFSAAWLRALAATSPHDLPVLKGHAMIGAGLAFFGPKGLEVVNTIR
;
A
#
# COMPACT_ATOMS: atom_id res chain seq x y z
N MET A 1 -4.54 -37.99 87.95
CA MET A 1 -4.55 -36.54 88.21
C MET A 1 -5.46 -35.88 87.19
N LYS A 2 -6.61 -35.32 87.65
CA LYS A 2 -7.39 -34.17 87.12
C LYS A 2 -6.97 -33.65 85.72
N ILE A 3 -7.81 -33.50 84.69
CA ILE A 3 -9.09 -32.75 84.61
C ILE A 3 -9.82 -33.03 83.27
N LYS A 4 -11.16 -32.97 83.32
CA LYS A 4 -12.16 -32.96 82.23
C LYS A 4 -11.99 -31.81 81.22
N ALA A 5 -12.42 -32.03 79.99
CA ALA A 5 -13.08 -30.99 79.19
C ALA A 5 -14.30 -31.57 78.48
N SER A 6 -15.45 -30.91 78.69
CA SER A 6 -16.79 -31.24 78.21
C SER A 6 -17.18 -30.30 77.07
N LEU A 7 -18.06 -30.80 76.19
CA LEU A 7 -18.69 -30.13 75.05
C LEU A 7 -19.20 -28.72 75.34
N THR A 8 -19.20 -27.85 74.32
CA THR A 8 -20.37 -27.00 74.02
C THR A 8 -20.41 -26.44 72.60
N SER A 9 -21.47 -26.80 71.88
CA SER A 9 -22.36 -25.96 71.05
C SER A 9 -21.80 -25.17 69.85
N MET A 10 -22.14 -25.67 68.65
CA MET A 10 -22.15 -24.94 67.39
C MET A 10 -23.29 -23.89 67.37
N LYS A 11 -22.93 -22.62 67.20
CA LYS A 11 -23.84 -21.55 66.76
C LYS A 11 -23.59 -21.26 65.27
N ARG A 12 -24.67 -21.28 64.47
CA ARG A 12 -24.68 -20.81 63.06
C ARG A 12 -24.58 -19.28 63.01
N PRO A 13 -23.80 -18.67 62.10
CA PRO A 13 -23.96 -17.28 61.74
C PRO A 13 -24.76 -17.10 60.43
N ASN A 14 -25.51 -16.00 60.42
CA ASN A 14 -26.40 -15.51 59.37
C ASN A 14 -25.65 -15.19 58.06
N VAL A 15 -26.27 -15.54 56.94
CA VAL A 15 -25.88 -15.07 55.60
C VAL A 15 -26.40 -13.65 55.43
N ILE A 16 -25.50 -12.68 55.35
CA ILE A 16 -25.79 -11.31 54.91
C ILE A 16 -25.59 -11.26 53.39
N LEU A 17 -26.67 -10.96 52.65
CA LEU A 17 -26.65 -10.72 51.22
C LEU A 17 -26.25 -9.26 50.96
N ILE A 18 -25.03 -9.04 50.49
CA ILE A 18 -24.54 -7.71 50.08
C ILE A 18 -24.88 -7.52 48.59
N LEU A 19 -25.77 -6.58 48.30
CA LEU A 19 -26.10 -6.13 46.94
C LEU A 19 -25.02 -5.11 46.50
N LEU A 20 -24.07 -5.54 45.67
CA LEU A 20 -23.10 -4.64 45.03
C LEU A 20 -23.71 -4.06 43.74
N LEU A 21 -24.18 -2.80 43.81
CA LEU A 21 -24.43 -1.99 42.61
C LEU A 21 -23.09 -1.62 41.98
N GLY A 22 -22.71 -2.30 40.90
CA GLY A 22 -21.60 -1.91 40.04
C GLY A 22 -22.00 -0.73 39.16
N PHE A 23 -21.40 0.43 39.38
CA PHE A 23 -21.43 1.53 38.42
C PHE A 23 -20.63 1.12 37.18
N ALA A 24 -21.31 0.94 36.05
CA ALA A 24 -20.66 0.80 34.76
C ALA A 24 -20.01 2.15 34.41
N VAL A 25 -18.68 2.24 34.53
CA VAL A 25 -17.92 3.36 33.99
C VAL A 25 -17.93 3.20 32.48
N PRO A 26 -18.47 4.15 31.69
CA PRO A 26 -18.38 4.08 30.25
C PRO A 26 -16.90 4.26 29.88
N VAL A 27 -16.25 3.16 29.48
CA VAL A 27 -14.98 3.20 28.77
C VAL A 27 -15.28 3.88 27.44
N SER A 28 -15.08 5.20 27.40
CA SER A 28 -15.00 5.94 26.15
C SER A 28 -13.68 5.52 25.50
N GLY A 29 -13.74 4.47 24.68
CA GLY A 29 -12.66 4.14 23.76
C GLY A 29 -12.47 5.35 22.85
N ARG A 30 -11.43 6.14 23.11
CA ARG A 30 -10.91 7.07 22.10
C ARG A 30 -10.41 6.18 20.97
N ALA A 31 -11.17 6.08 19.89
CA ALA A 31 -10.62 5.70 18.60
C ALA A 31 -9.52 6.72 18.32
N GLN A 32 -8.28 6.32 18.54
CA GLN A 32 -7.12 7.12 18.18
C GLN A 32 -7.16 7.13 16.65
N ALA A 33 -7.47 8.28 16.05
CA ALA A 33 -7.29 8.43 14.60
C ALA A 33 -5.84 8.06 14.31
N GLU A 34 -5.63 7.10 13.39
CA GLU A 34 -4.28 6.73 12.99
C GLU A 34 -3.59 7.97 12.43
N GLU A 35 -2.36 8.22 12.88
CA GLU A 35 -1.57 9.35 12.41
C GLU A 35 -1.22 9.10 10.95
N THR A 36 -1.70 9.98 10.07
CA THR A 36 -1.40 9.91 8.64
C THR A 36 -0.16 10.73 8.33
N HIS A 37 0.66 10.24 7.41
CA HIS A 37 1.85 10.93 6.93
C HIS A 37 1.67 11.29 5.46
N GLU A 38 2.30 12.39 5.04
CA GLU A 38 2.49 12.70 3.62
C GLU A 38 3.67 11.89 3.08
N PHE A 39 3.47 11.28 1.91
CA PHE A 39 4.44 10.45 1.21
C PHE A 39 4.59 10.93 -0.22
N ASP A 40 5.83 11.08 -0.67
CA ASP A 40 6.18 11.19 -2.08
C ASP A 40 6.46 9.82 -2.67
N GLU A 41 5.96 9.60 -3.89
CA GLU A 41 6.04 8.36 -4.62
C GLU A 41 6.94 8.53 -5.83
N TYR A 42 7.83 7.56 -6.02
CA TYR A 42 8.80 7.56 -7.09
C TYR A 42 8.90 6.18 -7.74
N SER A 43 9.17 6.15 -9.03
CA SER A 43 9.53 4.94 -9.76
C SER A 43 10.76 5.15 -10.62
N GLY A 44 11.50 4.07 -10.89
CA GLY A 44 12.66 4.13 -11.74
C GLY A 44 13.55 2.91 -11.58
N VAL A 45 14.87 3.12 -11.51
CA VAL A 45 15.84 2.04 -11.53
C VAL A 45 16.99 2.22 -10.54
N ILE A 46 17.50 1.08 -10.05
CA ILE A 46 18.82 0.94 -9.42
C ILE A 46 19.69 0.10 -10.36
N GLY A 47 20.65 0.73 -11.04
CA GLY A 47 21.28 0.14 -12.22
C GLY A 47 20.23 -0.14 -13.30
N ASP A 48 20.03 -1.41 -13.62
CA ASP A 48 18.98 -1.87 -14.57
C ASP A 48 17.76 -2.49 -13.86
N LEU A 49 17.73 -2.46 -12.52
CA LEU A 49 16.68 -3.10 -11.73
C LEU A 49 15.52 -2.12 -11.49
N PRO A 50 14.30 -2.39 -12.00
CA PRO A 50 13.16 -1.51 -11.77
C PRO A 50 12.71 -1.53 -10.31
N VAL A 51 12.45 -0.35 -9.76
CA VAL A 51 12.07 -0.13 -8.36
C VAL A 51 10.92 0.87 -8.25
N GLY A 52 10.17 0.77 -7.15
CA GLY A 52 9.37 1.85 -6.60
C GLY A 52 9.97 2.31 -5.28
N MET A 53 9.77 3.58 -4.92
CA MET A 53 10.23 4.18 -3.68
C MET A 53 9.18 5.13 -3.13
N VAL A 54 8.92 5.03 -1.84
CA VAL A 54 7.95 5.84 -1.10
C VAL A 54 8.70 6.50 0.05
N LEU A 55 8.67 7.82 0.13
CA LEU A 55 9.40 8.58 1.14
C LEU A 55 8.46 9.52 1.87
N SER A 56 8.52 9.50 3.20
CA SER A 56 7.96 10.55 4.03
C SER A 56 9.07 11.20 4.84
N ILE A 57 9.05 12.53 4.87
CA ILE A 57 10.10 13.35 5.47
C ILE A 57 9.44 14.31 6.46
N SER A 58 9.92 14.31 7.70
CA SER A 58 9.50 15.26 8.73
C SER A 58 10.73 15.77 9.46
N ASP A 59 10.85 17.10 9.60
CA ASP A 59 11.98 17.77 10.23
C ASP A 59 13.35 17.27 9.73
N GLY A 60 13.47 17.08 8.41
CA GLY A 60 14.71 16.60 7.76
C GLY A 60 15.05 15.13 8.04
N THR A 61 14.13 14.36 8.60
CA THR A 61 14.31 12.94 8.93
C THR A 61 13.34 12.07 8.15
N ILE A 62 13.81 10.92 7.67
CA ILE A 62 12.98 9.92 7.01
C ILE A 62 12.09 9.22 8.05
N THR A 63 10.78 9.29 7.86
CA THR A 63 9.79 8.81 8.84
C THR A 63 9.35 7.38 8.56
N GLN A 64 8.62 6.81 9.52
CA GLN A 64 8.03 5.47 9.41
C GLN A 64 7.09 5.39 8.20
N GLY A 65 7.12 4.24 7.52
CA GLY A 65 6.39 4.00 6.28
C GLY A 65 7.22 4.27 5.04
N SER A 66 8.36 4.96 5.15
CA SER A 66 9.30 5.12 4.04
C SER A 66 9.96 3.80 3.68
N HIS A 67 9.98 3.45 2.40
CA HIS A 67 10.53 2.20 1.91
C HIS A 67 10.84 2.29 0.41
N TYR A 68 11.53 1.27 -0.10
CA TYR A 68 11.59 0.99 -1.52
C TYR A 68 11.37 -0.50 -1.77
N TYR A 69 11.07 -0.87 -3.00
CA TYR A 69 10.93 -2.26 -3.38
C TYR A 69 11.42 -2.49 -4.80
N TYR A 70 11.90 -3.70 -5.07
CA TYR A 70 12.15 -4.14 -6.44
C TYR A 70 10.85 -4.61 -7.07
N ARG A 71 10.51 -4.10 -8.25
CA ARG A 71 9.26 -4.46 -8.96
C ARG A 71 9.10 -5.96 -9.21
N LYS A 72 10.22 -6.69 -9.28
CA LYS A 72 10.20 -8.16 -9.42
C LYS A 72 9.66 -8.87 -8.18
N TYR A 73 9.88 -8.31 -6.99
CA TYR A 73 9.59 -8.96 -5.71
C TYR A 73 8.41 -8.35 -4.97
N LEU A 74 8.07 -7.08 -5.24
CA LEU A 74 6.97 -6.34 -4.61
C LEU A 74 7.01 -6.48 -3.07
N LYS A 75 8.22 -6.38 -2.54
CA LYS A 75 8.48 -6.52 -1.12
C LYS A 75 9.19 -5.28 -0.62
N ASP A 76 8.55 -4.63 0.34
CA ASP A 76 9.06 -3.42 0.95
C ASP A 76 10.35 -3.69 1.72
N ILE A 77 11.31 -2.81 1.46
CA ILE A 77 12.57 -2.71 2.17
C ILE A 77 12.51 -1.35 2.88
N PRO A 78 12.32 -1.32 4.21
CA PRO A 78 12.12 -0.08 4.92
C PRO A 78 13.37 0.79 4.86
N LEU A 79 13.16 2.10 4.77
CA LEU A 79 14.22 3.08 4.69
C LEU A 79 14.25 3.94 5.96
N LYS A 80 15.46 4.27 6.39
CA LYS A 80 15.73 5.26 7.44
C LYS A 80 16.81 6.20 6.95
N GLY A 81 16.87 7.41 7.49
CA GLY A 81 17.87 8.36 7.03
C GLY A 81 17.55 9.79 7.36
N VAL A 82 18.25 10.69 6.68
CA VAL A 82 18.09 12.14 6.78
C VAL A 82 17.98 12.76 5.39
N ALA A 83 17.28 13.89 5.33
CA ALA A 83 17.09 14.73 4.16
C ALA A 83 17.55 16.15 4.50
N ALA A 84 18.87 16.38 4.42
CA ALA A 84 19.52 17.65 4.76
C ALA A 84 20.26 18.21 3.54
N GLY A 85 19.51 18.53 2.49
CA GLY A 85 20.02 18.88 1.17
C GLY A 85 20.12 17.65 0.27
N GLU A 86 21.01 16.72 0.62
CA GLU A 86 21.02 15.35 0.06
C GLU A 86 20.21 14.40 0.94
N LEU A 87 19.67 13.35 0.32
CA LEU A 87 18.99 12.25 0.96
C LEU A 87 20.00 11.14 1.21
N HIS A 88 20.28 10.88 2.48
CA HIS A 88 21.12 9.77 2.91
C HIS A 88 20.24 8.71 3.54
N LEU A 89 19.96 7.64 2.79
CA LEU A 89 19.03 6.58 3.20
C LEU A 89 19.79 5.28 3.46
N THR A 90 19.28 4.48 4.38
CA THR A 90 19.84 3.16 4.73
C THR A 90 18.74 2.12 4.80
N GLU A 91 19.01 0.94 4.26
CA GLU A 91 18.16 -0.24 4.39
C GLU A 91 18.70 -1.20 5.49
N PRO A 92 17.87 -2.09 6.07
CA PRO A 92 18.31 -3.05 7.09
C PRO A 92 19.45 -3.98 6.65
N GLY A 93 19.57 -4.24 5.35
CA GLY A 93 20.62 -5.07 4.75
C GLY A 93 21.98 -4.37 4.58
N GLY A 94 22.13 -3.14 5.07
CA GLY A 94 23.39 -2.38 5.01
C GLY A 94 23.60 -1.58 3.72
N GLY A 95 22.67 -1.68 2.75
CA GLY A 95 22.68 -0.83 1.58
C GLY A 95 22.41 0.63 1.93
N THR A 96 23.09 1.53 1.22
CA THR A 96 22.97 2.97 1.42
C THR A 96 22.62 3.68 0.13
N PHE A 97 21.75 4.66 0.21
CA PHE A 97 21.46 5.59 -0.87
C PHE A 97 22.06 6.96 -0.54
N ILE A 98 22.61 7.60 -1.56
CA ILE A 98 22.92 9.03 -1.56
C ILE A 98 22.21 9.59 -2.78
N LEU A 99 21.15 10.37 -2.56
CA LEU A 99 20.29 10.91 -3.61
C LEU A 99 20.17 12.44 -3.49
N HIS A 100 19.91 13.09 -4.61
CA HIS A 100 19.57 14.50 -4.68
C HIS A 100 18.37 14.71 -5.62
N TYR A 101 17.61 15.77 -5.35
CA TYR A 101 16.50 16.20 -6.20
C TYR A 101 17.00 16.69 -7.57
N ILE A 102 16.23 16.41 -8.61
CA ILE A 102 16.52 16.84 -9.98
C ILE A 102 15.34 17.57 -10.62
N ASP A 103 15.59 18.66 -11.32
CA ASP A 103 14.60 19.35 -12.15
C ASP A 103 15.24 19.75 -13.50
N ASN A 104 14.38 19.89 -14.50
CA ASN A 104 14.72 20.23 -15.86
C ASN A 104 14.86 21.74 -16.08
N LYS A 105 14.43 22.59 -15.12
CA LYS A 105 14.20 24.03 -15.37
C LYS A 105 14.50 25.00 -14.20
N SER A 106 14.70 24.55 -12.96
CA SER A 106 14.79 25.44 -11.79
C SER A 106 16.11 25.30 -11.02
N THR A 107 16.55 26.39 -10.38
CA THR A 107 17.66 26.37 -9.40
C THR A 107 17.36 27.41 -8.31
N PRO A 108 17.37 27.04 -7.01
CA PRO A 108 17.69 25.73 -6.43
C PRO A 108 16.55 24.71 -6.59
N VAL A 109 16.91 23.42 -6.66
CA VAL A 109 15.97 22.29 -6.69
C VAL A 109 15.69 21.85 -5.25
N SER A 110 14.42 21.64 -4.92
CA SER A 110 13.90 21.16 -3.63
C SER A 110 12.86 20.06 -3.87
N ALA A 111 12.32 19.47 -2.80
CA ALA A 111 11.22 18.51 -2.90
C ALA A 111 10.03 19.09 -3.70
N ASP A 112 9.61 20.31 -3.37
CA ASP A 112 8.43 20.98 -3.94
C ASP A 112 8.48 21.22 -5.46
N ASN A 113 9.66 21.27 -6.06
CA ASN A 113 9.84 21.56 -7.49
C ASN A 113 10.61 20.46 -8.25
N SER A 114 10.88 19.34 -7.59
CA SER A 114 11.63 18.24 -8.19
C SER A 114 10.77 17.46 -9.18
N THR A 115 11.41 16.94 -10.21
CA THR A 115 10.84 15.95 -11.14
C THR A 115 11.28 14.51 -10.82
N GLY A 116 12.15 14.33 -9.83
CA GLY A 116 12.64 13.02 -9.44
C GLY A 116 13.84 13.04 -8.50
N LEU A 117 14.52 11.89 -8.40
CA LEU A 117 15.72 11.71 -7.60
C LEU A 117 16.81 11.04 -8.43
N MET A 118 18.06 11.44 -8.22
CA MET A 118 19.21 10.80 -8.84
C MET A 118 20.34 10.64 -7.83
N GLY A 119 21.19 9.63 -8.04
CA GLY A 119 22.36 9.42 -7.21
C GLY A 119 22.86 7.99 -7.28
N THR A 120 23.18 7.41 -6.12
CA THR A 120 23.75 6.06 -6.06
C THR A 120 23.16 5.23 -4.93
N TRP A 121 23.12 3.92 -5.16
CA TRP A 121 22.95 2.90 -4.14
C TRP A 121 24.27 2.14 -3.99
N ALA A 122 24.69 1.84 -2.77
CA ALA A 122 25.89 1.06 -2.50
C ALA A 122 25.65 -0.02 -1.43
N ASN A 123 26.16 -1.24 -1.67
CA ASN A 123 26.21 -2.31 -0.68
C ASN A 123 27.35 -3.29 -1.03
N ASN A 124 28.04 -3.83 -0.02
CA ASN A 124 29.07 -4.86 -0.17
C ASN A 124 30.12 -4.57 -1.26
N GLY A 125 30.60 -3.31 -1.35
CA GLY A 125 31.60 -2.89 -2.33
C GLY A 125 31.09 -2.71 -3.77
N LYS A 126 29.78 -2.87 -4.00
CA LYS A 126 29.12 -2.57 -5.28
C LYS A 126 28.40 -1.24 -5.17
N THR A 127 28.55 -0.41 -6.20
CA THR A 127 27.81 0.85 -6.37
C THR A 127 27.03 0.82 -7.67
N LEU A 128 25.76 1.21 -7.63
CA LEU A 128 24.86 1.28 -8.78
C LEU A 128 24.28 2.69 -8.89
N PRO A 129 24.11 3.23 -10.12
CA PRO A 129 23.42 4.49 -10.32
C PRO A 129 21.93 4.33 -9.98
N VAL A 130 21.34 5.38 -9.43
CA VAL A 130 19.91 5.45 -9.13
C VAL A 130 19.30 6.59 -9.93
N LYS A 131 18.19 6.31 -10.61
CA LYS A 131 17.39 7.31 -11.32
C LYS A 131 15.93 7.01 -11.08
N LEU A 132 15.25 7.97 -10.47
CA LEU A 132 13.84 7.89 -10.10
C LEU A 132 13.11 9.12 -10.64
N THR A 133 11.88 8.93 -11.07
CA THR A 133 10.92 9.97 -11.47
C THR A 133 9.88 10.10 -10.37
N HIS A 134 9.47 11.34 -10.07
CA HIS A 134 8.36 11.59 -9.16
C HIS A 134 7.04 11.25 -9.86
N ASP A 135 6.28 10.34 -9.25
CA ASP A 135 5.02 9.84 -9.79
C ASP A 135 3.81 10.53 -9.14
N GLY A 136 3.96 11.01 -7.90
CA GLY A 136 2.90 11.70 -7.18
C GLY A 136 3.17 11.75 -5.67
N ALA A 137 2.13 12.12 -4.93
CA ALA A 137 2.15 12.15 -3.48
C ALA A 137 0.81 11.65 -2.93
N GLY A 138 0.85 11.12 -1.71
CA GLY A 138 -0.32 10.59 -1.00
C GLY A 138 -0.27 10.91 0.49
N ASN A 139 -1.42 10.83 1.15
CA ASN A 139 -1.53 10.98 2.60
C ASN A 139 -2.26 9.77 3.19
N TYR A 140 -1.57 8.99 4.01
CA TYR A 140 -2.13 7.77 4.61
C TYR A 140 -1.36 7.36 5.87
N ALA A 141 -1.97 6.50 6.69
CA ALA A 141 -1.28 5.92 7.83
C ALA A 141 -0.27 4.84 7.36
N PRO A 142 0.93 4.75 7.97
CA PRO A 142 1.91 3.74 7.58
C PRO A 142 1.35 2.31 7.64
N GLY A 143 1.39 1.59 6.52
CA GLY A 143 0.86 0.22 6.40
C GLY A 143 -0.66 0.13 6.23
N HIS A 144 -1.32 1.26 6.01
CA HIS A 144 -2.77 1.39 5.80
C HIS A 144 -3.08 2.35 4.64
N ARG A 145 -2.34 2.21 3.53
CA ARG A 145 -2.48 3.02 2.31
C ARG A 145 -3.91 3.01 1.76
N TYR A 146 -4.60 1.87 1.86
CA TYR A 146 -5.92 1.69 1.25
C TYR A 146 -7.08 1.84 2.24
N ALA A 147 -6.86 2.42 3.43
CA ALA A 147 -7.90 2.53 4.48
C ALA A 147 -9.16 3.29 4.04
N ASP A 148 -9.02 4.30 3.17
CA ASP A 148 -10.16 5.04 2.61
C ASP A 148 -10.96 4.23 1.56
N LEU A 149 -10.38 3.15 1.07
CA LEU A 149 -10.97 2.29 0.03
C LEU A 149 -11.57 1.02 0.63
N THR A 150 -10.88 0.38 1.56
CA THR A 150 -11.27 -0.94 2.08
C THR A 150 -10.84 -1.12 3.52
N ASN A 151 -11.57 -1.98 4.25
CA ASN A 151 -11.21 -2.41 5.60
C ASN A 151 -10.27 -3.64 5.60
N GLU A 152 -9.92 -4.15 4.41
CA GLU A 152 -8.92 -5.21 4.27
C GLU A 152 -7.51 -4.66 4.51
N GLY A 153 -6.59 -5.47 5.02
CA GLY A 153 -5.19 -5.06 5.11
C GLY A 153 -4.56 -4.92 3.72
N ASP A 154 -3.65 -3.96 3.57
CA ASP A 154 -3.04 -3.58 2.28
C ASP A 154 -2.52 -4.80 1.49
N ALA A 155 -1.79 -5.71 2.15
CA ALA A 155 -1.25 -6.91 1.50
C ALA A 155 -2.33 -7.84 0.92
N HIS A 156 -3.50 -7.95 1.56
CA HIS A 156 -4.60 -8.76 1.04
C HIS A 156 -5.27 -8.09 -0.16
N PHE A 157 -5.45 -6.77 -0.07
CA PHE A 157 -5.99 -5.98 -1.16
C PHE A 157 -5.08 -6.03 -2.40
N GLU A 158 -3.77 -5.81 -2.23
CA GLU A 158 -2.79 -5.87 -3.31
C GLU A 158 -2.61 -7.27 -3.88
N ALA A 159 -2.73 -8.34 -3.08
CA ALA A 159 -2.69 -9.71 -3.61
C ALA A 159 -3.77 -9.94 -4.69
N ARG A 160 -4.95 -9.33 -4.54
CA ARG A 160 -6.01 -9.40 -5.56
C ARG A 160 -5.60 -8.66 -6.84
N ILE A 161 -4.98 -7.49 -6.70
CA ILE A 161 -4.48 -6.67 -7.81
C ILE A 161 -3.36 -7.40 -8.55
N GLN A 162 -2.41 -8.00 -7.82
CA GLN A 162 -1.35 -8.83 -8.37
C GLN A 162 -1.94 -10.03 -9.14
N GLY A 163 -2.97 -10.68 -8.59
CA GLY A 163 -3.71 -11.74 -9.30
C GLY A 163 -4.29 -11.30 -10.64
N PHE A 164 -4.81 -10.06 -10.72
CA PHE A 164 -5.24 -9.47 -12.00
C PHE A 164 -4.03 -9.20 -12.91
N TYR A 165 -3.01 -8.51 -12.39
CA TYR A 165 -1.84 -8.09 -13.15
C TYR A 165 -1.14 -9.29 -13.81
N ASP A 166 -0.84 -10.32 -13.02
CA ASP A 166 -0.20 -11.55 -13.50
C ASP A 166 -1.12 -12.35 -14.42
N GLY A 167 -2.42 -12.42 -14.08
CA GLY A 167 -3.41 -13.11 -14.88
C GLY A 167 -3.55 -12.53 -16.29
N VAL A 168 -3.58 -11.21 -16.39
CA VAL A 168 -3.67 -10.50 -17.67
C VAL A 168 -2.39 -10.68 -18.49
N LEU A 169 -1.22 -10.43 -17.91
CA LEU A 169 0.06 -10.58 -18.61
C LEU A 169 0.34 -12.03 -19.05
N ALA A 170 -0.15 -13.01 -18.28
CA ALA A 170 -0.03 -14.43 -18.62
C ALA A 170 -1.14 -14.94 -19.55
N ASN A 171 -2.06 -14.07 -20.02
CA ASN A 171 -3.19 -14.43 -20.87
C ASN A 171 -4.08 -15.53 -20.26
N LYS A 172 -4.41 -15.41 -18.96
CA LYS A 172 -5.21 -16.36 -18.17
C LYS A 172 -6.56 -15.75 -17.79
N PRO A 173 -7.55 -15.70 -18.71
CA PRO A 173 -8.81 -15.03 -18.45
C PRO A 173 -9.63 -15.66 -17.32
N ASP A 174 -9.55 -16.98 -17.16
CA ASP A 174 -10.26 -17.72 -16.11
C ASP A 174 -9.79 -17.32 -14.72
N ALA A 175 -8.47 -17.32 -14.50
CA ALA A 175 -7.89 -16.89 -13.23
C ALA A 175 -8.12 -15.39 -12.98
N THR A 176 -7.93 -14.55 -14.01
CA THR A 176 -8.11 -13.09 -13.92
C THR A 176 -9.52 -12.71 -13.49
N SER A 177 -10.52 -13.48 -13.92
CA SER A 177 -11.92 -13.19 -13.59
C SER A 177 -12.22 -13.18 -12.08
N GLN A 178 -11.39 -13.83 -11.25
CA GLN A 178 -11.52 -13.83 -9.79
C GLN A 178 -11.09 -12.50 -9.13
N SER A 179 -10.32 -11.67 -9.85
CA SER A 179 -9.88 -10.35 -9.40
C SER A 179 -10.77 -9.20 -9.91
N ILE A 180 -11.87 -9.52 -10.59
CA ILE A 180 -12.77 -8.54 -11.22
C ILE A 180 -14.08 -8.45 -10.45
N SER A 181 -14.50 -7.22 -10.15
CA SER A 181 -15.83 -6.95 -9.61
C SER A 181 -16.79 -6.69 -10.77
N PHE A 182 -17.60 -7.69 -11.12
CA PHE A 182 -18.59 -7.53 -12.17
C PHE A 182 -19.84 -6.78 -11.66
N PRO A 183 -20.47 -5.93 -12.50
CA PRO A 183 -20.14 -5.68 -13.90
C PRO A 183 -18.89 -4.78 -14.07
N LEU A 184 -18.00 -5.17 -14.98
CA LEU A 184 -16.78 -4.43 -15.29
C LEU A 184 -17.08 -3.38 -16.37
N ARG A 185 -16.73 -2.12 -16.10
CA ARG A 185 -16.80 -1.05 -17.10
C ARG A 185 -15.52 -1.00 -17.93
N VAL A 186 -15.66 -0.97 -19.24
CA VAL A 186 -14.52 -0.84 -20.17
C VAL A 186 -14.73 0.44 -20.99
N ASN A 187 -13.90 1.45 -20.76
CA ASN A 187 -13.90 2.68 -21.53
C ASN A 187 -13.01 2.54 -22.78
N THR A 188 -13.45 3.13 -23.88
CA THR A 188 -12.75 3.13 -25.16
C THR A 188 -12.18 4.51 -25.50
N PRO A 189 -11.08 4.60 -26.30
CA PRO A 189 -10.44 5.87 -26.60
C PRO A 189 -11.31 6.90 -27.32
N ASP A 190 -12.39 6.45 -27.96
CA ASP A 190 -13.37 7.29 -28.66
C ASP A 190 -14.45 7.87 -27.72
N GLY A 191 -14.31 7.67 -26.41
CA GLY A 191 -15.22 8.21 -25.39
C GLY A 191 -16.47 7.36 -25.15
N HIS A 192 -16.58 6.20 -25.81
CA HIS A 192 -17.62 5.21 -25.50
C HIS A 192 -17.22 4.30 -24.34
N TYR A 193 -18.18 3.50 -23.88
CA TYR A 193 -17.92 2.44 -22.91
C TYR A 193 -18.78 1.22 -23.21
N MET A 194 -18.29 0.06 -22.78
CA MET A 194 -19.06 -1.17 -22.72
C MET A 194 -19.05 -1.73 -21.30
N ILE A 195 -20.07 -2.52 -20.99
CA ILE A 195 -20.20 -3.20 -19.70
C ILE A 195 -20.04 -4.70 -19.93
N ILE A 196 -19.11 -5.30 -19.20
CA ILE A 196 -18.86 -6.73 -19.18
C ILE A 196 -19.54 -7.29 -17.94
N HIS A 197 -20.54 -8.15 -18.10
CA HIS A 197 -21.41 -8.55 -16.99
C HIS A 197 -20.86 -9.73 -16.18
N ASN A 198 -19.98 -10.54 -16.78
CA ASN A 198 -19.49 -11.77 -16.17
C ASN A 198 -18.20 -12.27 -16.85
N ALA A 199 -17.62 -13.32 -16.26
CA ALA A 199 -16.40 -13.95 -16.74
C ALA A 199 -16.52 -14.53 -18.16
N THR A 200 -17.70 -15.02 -18.57
CA THR A 200 -17.90 -15.56 -19.92
C THR A 200 -17.80 -14.46 -20.96
N GLU A 201 -18.45 -13.32 -20.73
CA GLU A 201 -18.37 -12.16 -21.61
C GLU A 201 -16.94 -11.58 -21.65
N LEU A 202 -16.26 -11.54 -20.50
CA LEU A 202 -14.86 -11.12 -20.42
C LEU A 202 -13.97 -11.99 -21.33
N LYS A 203 -14.10 -13.32 -21.28
CA LYS A 203 -13.34 -14.24 -22.12
C LYS A 203 -13.58 -13.97 -23.61
N GLN A 204 -14.83 -13.74 -24.00
CA GLN A 204 -15.20 -13.47 -25.39
C GLN A 204 -14.59 -12.15 -25.91
N LYS A 205 -14.45 -11.15 -25.05
CA LYS A 205 -13.93 -9.81 -25.39
C LYS A 205 -12.47 -9.60 -24.96
N TRP A 206 -11.79 -10.64 -24.50
CA TRP A 206 -10.48 -10.54 -23.84
C TRP A 206 -9.45 -9.78 -24.68
N GLY A 207 -9.24 -10.19 -25.94
CA GLY A 207 -8.27 -9.54 -26.83
C GLY A 207 -8.65 -8.13 -27.27
N LEU A 208 -9.94 -7.75 -27.15
CA LEU A 208 -10.39 -6.38 -27.39
C LEU A 208 -10.05 -5.46 -26.20
N ILE A 209 -10.20 -5.97 -24.99
CA ILE A 209 -9.97 -5.23 -23.75
C ILE A 209 -8.45 -5.12 -23.48
N PHE A 210 -7.73 -6.24 -23.57
CA PHE A 210 -6.31 -6.34 -23.26
C PHE A 210 -5.48 -6.47 -24.54
N SER A 211 -5.46 -5.38 -25.33
CA SER A 211 -4.67 -5.29 -26.56
C SER A 211 -3.16 -5.40 -26.29
N ALA A 212 -2.36 -5.70 -27.32
CA ALA A 212 -0.89 -5.73 -27.16
C ALA A 212 -0.30 -4.40 -26.67
N ALA A 213 -0.89 -3.26 -27.08
CA ALA A 213 -0.50 -1.95 -26.58
C ALA A 213 -0.82 -1.81 -25.08
N TRP A 214 -2.02 -2.23 -24.68
CA TRP A 214 -2.45 -2.22 -23.29
C TRP A 214 -1.56 -3.12 -22.41
N LEU A 215 -1.24 -4.33 -22.86
CA LEU A 215 -0.35 -5.25 -22.13
C LEU A 215 1.06 -4.67 -21.94
N ARG A 216 1.62 -3.99 -22.95
CA ARG A 216 2.91 -3.30 -22.82
C ARG A 216 2.85 -2.16 -21.81
N ALA A 217 1.76 -1.39 -21.83
CA ALA A 217 1.56 -0.32 -20.86
C ALA A 217 1.42 -0.88 -19.43
N LEU A 218 0.64 -1.95 -19.24
CA LEU A 218 0.53 -2.64 -17.94
C LEU A 218 1.90 -3.15 -17.47
N ALA A 219 2.67 -3.84 -18.34
CA ALA A 219 3.98 -4.37 -17.98
C ALA A 219 5.00 -3.29 -17.58
N ALA A 220 4.80 -2.04 -18.02
CA ALA A 220 5.63 -0.91 -17.62
C ALA A 220 5.31 -0.40 -16.20
N THR A 221 4.23 -0.87 -15.56
CA THR A 221 3.68 -0.35 -14.29
C THR A 221 3.82 -1.33 -13.13
N SER A 222 3.77 -0.83 -11.89
CA SER A 222 3.83 -1.68 -10.68
C SER A 222 2.42 -1.95 -10.14
N PRO A 223 2.07 -3.18 -9.72
CA PRO A 223 0.82 -3.49 -9.02
C PRO A 223 0.94 -3.36 -7.49
N HIS A 224 1.85 -2.50 -7.01
CA HIS A 224 2.20 -2.29 -5.60
C HIS A 224 2.30 -0.79 -5.34
N ASP A 225 1.90 -0.34 -4.16
CA ASP A 225 1.84 1.07 -3.78
C ASP A 225 1.03 1.91 -4.77
N LEU A 226 -0.21 1.50 -5.01
CA LEU A 226 -1.05 2.21 -5.98
C LEU A 226 -1.59 3.52 -5.38
N PRO A 227 -1.62 4.61 -6.17
CA PRO A 227 -2.32 5.81 -5.76
C PRO A 227 -3.82 5.54 -5.64
N VAL A 228 -4.44 6.11 -4.61
CA VAL A 228 -5.89 6.09 -4.40
C VAL A 228 -6.49 7.40 -4.87
N LEU A 229 -7.41 7.34 -5.82
CA LEU A 229 -8.10 8.52 -6.37
C LEU A 229 -9.59 8.24 -6.48
N LYS A 230 -10.43 9.10 -5.88
CA LYS A 230 -11.89 9.02 -5.95
C LYS A 230 -12.43 7.62 -5.62
N GLY A 231 -11.95 7.04 -4.52
CA GLY A 231 -12.39 5.73 -4.04
C GLY A 231 -11.94 4.56 -4.93
N HIS A 232 -10.81 4.69 -5.63
CA HIS A 232 -10.21 3.59 -6.39
C HIS A 232 -8.70 3.59 -6.26
N ALA A 233 -8.10 2.42 -6.11
CA ALA A 233 -6.68 2.22 -6.35
C ALA A 233 -6.44 2.10 -7.85
N MET A 234 -5.40 2.75 -8.37
CA MET A 234 -5.21 2.93 -9.80
C MET A 234 -3.85 2.42 -10.26
N ILE A 235 -3.83 1.57 -11.30
CA ILE A 235 -2.58 1.15 -11.95
C ILE A 235 -2.31 1.96 -13.23
N GLY A 236 -1.04 2.34 -13.42
CA GLY A 236 -0.55 2.90 -14.66
C GLY A 236 -1.21 4.19 -15.12
N ALA A 237 -1.33 5.18 -14.22
CA ALA A 237 -1.94 6.47 -14.53
C ALA A 237 -3.36 6.36 -15.12
N GLY A 238 -4.13 5.33 -14.70
CA GLY A 238 -5.53 5.17 -15.08
C GLY A 238 -5.77 4.12 -16.15
N LEU A 239 -4.86 3.15 -16.34
CA LEU A 239 -5.13 1.99 -17.20
C LEU A 239 -6.25 1.12 -16.61
N ALA A 240 -6.25 0.95 -15.28
CA ALA A 240 -7.23 0.15 -14.57
C ALA A 240 -7.48 0.71 -13.16
N PHE A 241 -8.72 0.59 -12.69
CA PHE A 241 -9.19 1.09 -11.40
C PHE A 241 -9.82 -0.05 -10.59
N PHE A 242 -9.36 -0.19 -9.36
CA PHE A 242 -9.80 -1.20 -8.41
C PHE A 242 -10.61 -0.54 -7.31
N GLY A 243 -11.85 -1.00 -7.16
CA GLY A 243 -12.65 -0.72 -5.99
C GLY A 243 -12.36 -1.74 -4.88
N PRO A 244 -13.13 -1.71 -3.77
CA PRO A 244 -12.88 -2.55 -2.59
C PRO A 244 -12.93 -4.05 -2.88
N LYS A 245 -13.63 -4.46 -3.95
CA LYS A 245 -13.87 -5.88 -4.29
C LYS A 245 -13.04 -6.39 -5.47
N GLY A 246 -12.27 -5.53 -6.13
CA GLY A 246 -11.48 -5.88 -7.31
C GLY A 246 -11.59 -4.84 -8.43
N LEU A 247 -11.19 -5.24 -9.63
CA LEU A 247 -11.21 -4.37 -10.81
C LEU A 247 -12.64 -3.99 -11.19
N GLU A 248 -12.90 -2.69 -11.31
CA GLU A 248 -14.22 -2.13 -11.65
C GLU A 248 -14.20 -1.37 -12.98
N VAL A 249 -13.05 -0.81 -13.37
CA VAL A 249 -12.90 -0.04 -14.62
C VAL A 249 -11.59 -0.38 -15.33
N VAL A 250 -11.65 -0.56 -16.65
CA VAL A 250 -10.49 -0.61 -17.55
C VAL A 250 -10.61 0.49 -18.60
N ASN A 251 -9.53 1.24 -18.81
CA ASN A 251 -9.40 2.15 -19.93
C ASN A 251 -8.57 1.46 -21.02
N THR A 252 -9.20 1.13 -22.14
CA THR A 252 -8.50 0.53 -23.28
C THR A 252 -7.66 1.56 -24.01
N ILE A 253 -6.55 1.12 -24.61
CA ILE A 253 -5.66 1.92 -25.44
C ILE A 253 -5.39 1.18 -26.75
N ARG A 254 -5.10 1.94 -27.81
CA ARG A 254 -4.77 1.42 -29.15
C ARG A 254 -3.30 1.63 -29.44
#